data_AF-A0A968PWQ3-F1
#
_entry.id   AF-A0A968PWQ3-F1
#
_cell.length_a   1.000
_cell.length_b   1.000
_cell.length_c   1.000
_cell.angle_alpha   90.00
_cell.angle_beta   90.00
_cell.angle_gamma   90.00
#
_symmetry.space_group_name_H-M   'P 1'
#
loop_
_entity.id
_entity.type
_entity.pdbx_description
1 polymer ?
#
loop_
_entity_poly.entity_id
_entity_poly.type
_entity_poly.pdbx_seq_one_letter_code
_entity_poly.pdbx_strand_id
1 'polypeptide(L)' 'MSRVLIQNNVALIGQTGWLERAPYRAHPEKLPIAFQDHGNPVRYRNVWIRELGTPGRAE' A
#
# COMPACT_ATOMS: atom_id res chain seq x y z
N MET A 1 -6.63 10.48 -7.42
CA MET A 1 -6.59 10.10 -8.85
C MET A 1 -8.03 9.93 -9.34
N SER A 2 -8.39 10.54 -10.47
CA SER A 2 -9.76 10.48 -11.01
C SER A 2 -9.83 9.47 -12.17
N ARG A 3 -10.34 8.27 -11.90
CA ARG A 3 -10.76 7.22 -12.88
C ARG A 3 -9.73 6.78 -13.95
N VAL A 4 -8.43 6.84 -13.63
CA VAL A 4 -7.36 6.30 -14.48
C VAL A 4 -6.70 5.12 -13.76
N LEU A 5 -6.46 4.02 -14.48
CA LEU A 5 -5.73 2.87 -13.99
C LEU A 5 -4.23 3.23 -13.89
N ILE A 6 -3.67 3.25 -12.68
CA ILE A 6 -2.25 3.57 -12.44
C ILE A 6 -1.42 2.30 -12.22
N GLN A 7 -1.94 1.36 -11.43
CA GLN A 7 -1.32 0.07 -11.15
C GLN A 7 -2.32 -1.03 -11.46
N ASN A 8 -1.97 -1.95 -12.36
CA ASN A 8 -2.81 -3.10 -12.72
C ASN A 8 -2.14 -4.39 -12.24
N ASN A 9 -2.64 -4.96 -11.14
CA ASN A 9 -2.13 -6.21 -10.57
C ASN A 9 -0.60 -6.30 -10.49
N VAL A 10 0.05 -5.22 -10.02
CA VAL A 10 1.51 -5.12 -9.97
C VAL A 10 2.05 -5.90 -8.78
N ALA A 11 2.99 -6.81 -9.04
CA ALA A 11 3.68 -7.56 -8.00
C ALA A 11 4.65 -6.65 -7.23
N LEU A 12 4.63 -6.72 -5.90
CA LEU A 12 5.59 -6.05 -5.03
C LEU A 12 6.87 -6.88 -4.96
N ILE A 13 8.02 -6.25 -5.20
CA ILE A 13 9.34 -6.92 -5.26
C ILE A 13 10.18 -6.73 -4.00
N GLY A 14 9.72 -5.90 -3.06
CA GLY A 14 10.43 -5.55 -1.83
C GLY A 14 9.98 -4.22 -1.26
N GLN A 15 10.76 -3.73 -0.29
CA GLN A 15 10.50 -2.46 0.38
C GLN A 15 10.73 -1.27 -0.57
N THR A 16 9.93 -0.21 -0.43
CA THR A 16 10.17 1.06 -1.09
C THR A 16 11.28 1.84 -0.37
N GLY A 17 12.27 2.33 -1.12
CA GLY A 17 13.42 3.07 -0.59
C GLY A 17 13.83 4.23 -1.49
N TRP A 18 14.38 5.29 -0.90
CA TRP A 18 14.98 6.38 -1.66
C TRP A 18 16.34 5.92 -2.20
N LEU A 19 16.49 5.92 -3.53
CA LEU A 19 17.69 5.45 -4.25
C LEU A 19 18.10 3.99 -4.00
N GLU A 20 17.23 3.19 -3.37
CA GLU A 20 17.51 1.80 -3.03
C GLU A 20 16.41 0.87 -3.56
N ARG A 21 16.81 -0.34 -3.96
CA ARG A 21 15.91 -1.43 -4.35
C ARG A 21 16.25 -2.67 -3.54
N ALA A 22 15.70 -2.73 -2.33
CA ALA A 22 15.92 -3.87 -1.45
C ALA A 22 15.11 -5.10 -1.93
N PRO A 23 15.65 -6.32 -1.80
CA PRO A 23 14.90 -7.54 -2.10
C PRO A 23 13.75 -7.73 -1.11
N TYR A 24 12.73 -8.49 -1.52
CA TYR A 24 11.60 -8.84 -0.67
C TYR A 24 12.06 -9.58 0.59
N ARG A 25 11.54 -9.12 1.74
CA ARG A 25 11.66 -9.79 3.03
C ARG A 25 10.26 -10.05 3.56
N ALA A 26 9.98 -11.31 3.89
CA ALA A 26 8.70 -11.70 4.48
C ALA A 26 8.42 -10.89 5.74
N HIS A 27 7.18 -10.45 5.87
CA HIS A 27 6.65 -9.71 7.00
C HIS A 27 5.32 -10.33 7.42
N PRO A 28 4.80 -10.02 8.64
CA PRO A 28 3.47 -10.46 9.02
C PRO A 28 2.43 -10.09 7.96
N GLU A 29 1.42 -10.94 7.81
CA GLU A 29 0.30 -10.71 6.89
C GLU A 29 -0.41 -9.38 7.19
N LYS A 30 -0.53 -9.04 8.47
CA LYS A 30 -1.21 -7.84 8.95
C LYS A 30 -0.25 -6.88 9.65
N LEU A 31 -0.19 -5.66 9.13
CA LEU A 31 0.57 -4.52 9.64
C LEU A 31 -0.27 -3.23 9.52
N PRO A 32 0.06 -2.16 10.26
CA PRO A 32 -0.68 -0.90 10.16
C PRO A 32 -0.46 -0.21 8.79
N ILE A 33 -1.43 0.60 8.38
CA ILE A 33 -1.25 1.60 7.31
C ILE A 33 -0.65 2.86 7.95
N ALA A 34 0.42 3.37 7.33
CA ALA A 34 1.06 4.61 7.75
C ALA A 34 0.91 5.70 6.68
N PHE A 35 0.73 6.94 7.12
CA PHE A 35 0.85 8.12 6.27
C PHE A 35 2.24 8.70 6.44
N GLN A 36 2.94 8.88 5.32
CA GLN A 36 4.28 9.43 5.34
C GLN A 36 4.24 10.95 5.55
N ASP A 37 5.02 11.44 6.50
CA ASP A 37 5.30 12.86 6.68
C ASP A 37 6.65 13.18 6.04
N HIS A 38 6.65 14.15 5.13
CA HIS A 38 7.83 14.69 4.46
C HIS A 38 8.09 16.15 4.86
N GLY A 39 7.59 16.59 6.01
CA GLY A 39 7.74 17.96 6.52
C GLY A 39 6.89 19.00 5.80
N ASN A 40 5.99 18.56 4.92
CA ASN A 40 5.11 19.43 4.14
C ASN A 40 3.65 19.19 4.57
N PRO A 41 2.94 20.20 5.08
CA PRO A 41 1.61 20.01 5.62
C PRO A 41 0.61 19.64 4.52
N VAL A 42 -0.03 18.49 4.66
CA VAL A 42 -1.13 18.02 3.81
C VAL A 42 -2.33 17.62 4.68
N ARG A 43 -3.53 17.60 4.10
CA ARG A 43 -4.76 17.22 4.80
C ARG A 43 -5.37 15.98 4.17
N TYR A 44 -5.78 15.04 5.02
CA TYR A 44 -6.48 13.82 4.63
C TYR A 44 -7.97 13.93 4.96
N ARG A 45 -8.82 13.26 4.18
CA ARG A 45 -10.26 13.10 4.46
C ARG A 45 -10.77 11.81 3.83
N ASN A 46 -11.86 11.26 4.37
CA ASN A 46 -12.57 10.10 3.83
C ASN A 46 -11.67 8.87 3.63
N VAL A 47 -10.85 8.53 4.63
CA VAL A 47 -10.06 7.30 4.65
C VAL A 47 -10.85 6.23 5.38
N TRP A 48 -11.08 5.10 4.73
CA TRP A 48 -11.75 3.94 5.30
C TRP A 48 -11.01 2.67 4.90
N ILE A 49 -11.10 1.65 5.74
CA ILE A 49 -10.58 0.32 5.48
C ILE A 49 -11.68 -0.70 5.72
N ARG A 50 -11.71 -1.74 4.90
CA ARG A 50 -12.57 -2.91 5.05
C ARG A 50 -11.72 -4.13 4.81
N GLU A 51 -11.90 -5.14 5.64
CA GLU A 51 -11.28 -6.46 5.43
C GLU A 51 -11.86 -7.08 4.15
N LEU A 52 -10.98 -7.55 3.27
CA LEU A 52 -11.33 -8.43 2.17
C LEU A 52 -11.12 -9.85 2.71
N GLY A 53 -12.06 -10.76 2.47
CA GLY A 53 -11.99 -12.12 3.01
C GLY A 53 -10.72 -12.89 2.60
N THR A 54 -10.66 -14.18 2.93
CA THR A 54 -9.49 -15.01 2.61
C THR A 54 -9.14 -14.93 1.10
N PRO A 55 -7.88 -14.63 0.74
CA PRO A 55 -7.47 -14.56 -0.66
C PRO A 55 -7.88 -15.83 -1.42
N GLY A 56 -8.64 -15.67 -2.51
CA GLY A 56 -9.10 -16.78 -3.35
C GLY A 56 -10.53 -17.29 -3.10
N ARG A 57 -11.29 -16.72 -2.15
CA ARG A 57 -12.73 -16.96 -2.02
C ARG A 57 -13.50 -15.73 -2.49
N ALA A 58 -14.44 -15.90 -3.43
CA ALA A 58 -15.34 -14.83 -3.83
C ALA A 58 -16.22 -14.39 -2.64
N GLU A 59 -16.46 -13.09 -2.51
CA GLU A 59 -17.53 -12.54 -1.66
C GLU A 59 -18.91 -12.90 -2.23
#